data_AF-A0AAJ6Y343-F1
#
_entry.id   AF-A0AAJ6Y343-F1
#
_cell.length_a   1.000
_cell.length_b   1.000
_cell.length_c   1.000
_cell.angle_alpha   90.00
_cell.angle_beta   90.00
_cell.angle_gamma   90.00
#
_symmetry.space_group_name_H-M   'P 1'
#
loop_
_entity.id
_entity.type
_entity.pdbx_description
1 polymer ?
#
loop_
_entity_poly.entity_id
_entity_poly.type
_entity_poly.pdbx_seq_one_letter_code
_entity_poly.pdbx_strand_id
1 'polypeptide(L)'
;ELFVFGCVQLVIHEIDDAAATPLQAGKLLALYLSSPENKESTISSLKEWLADSAIANNAILRLIAGIIFMHEEDYNEALKHTNAGGTMELHALNVQIFLKMHRSDYAEKQLRIMQQIDEDHTLTQLATAWLNLAVGGSKIQEAYLIFQDFSEKYPMTGLILNGKAVCCMHMGNFDEAETLLLEALNKDAKDPETLANLVVCSLHIGKSSSRYLSQLKLSHPDHVLVKRASSAEDNFERAVQSVA
;
A
#
# COMPACT_ATOMS: atom_id res chain seq x y z
N GLU A 1 -5.44 0.65 13.95
CA GLU A 1 -4.17 0.29 14.61
C GLU A 1 -3.92 -1.23 14.66
N LEU A 2 -4.86 -2.07 15.12
CA LEU A 2 -4.65 -3.54 15.21
C LEU A 2 -4.34 -4.28 13.88
N PHE A 3 -4.89 -3.82 12.76
CA PHE A 3 -4.60 -4.37 11.43
C PHE A 3 -3.16 -4.14 10.97
N VAL A 4 -2.58 -3.01 11.36
CA VAL A 4 -1.23 -2.60 10.94
C VAL A 4 -0.16 -3.43 11.63
N PHE A 5 -0.43 -3.96 12.83
CA PHE A 5 0.51 -4.75 13.62
C PHE A 5 0.45 -6.27 13.36
N GLY A 6 -0.23 -6.73 12.31
CA GLY A 6 -0.33 -8.18 12.01
C GLY A 6 -1.12 -8.99 13.04
N CYS A 7 -1.83 -8.32 13.96
CA CYS A 7 -2.69 -8.95 14.97
C CYS A 7 -4.09 -9.28 14.42
N VAL A 8 -4.13 -9.82 13.20
CA VAL A 8 -5.36 -10.09 12.46
C VAL A 8 -6.23 -11.12 13.19
N GLN A 9 -5.60 -12.05 13.92
CA GLN A 9 -6.29 -13.06 14.74
C GLN A 9 -7.00 -12.49 15.97
N LEU A 10 -6.48 -11.43 16.59
CA LEU A 10 -7.13 -10.79 17.75
C LEU A 10 -8.42 -10.09 17.33
N VAL A 11 -8.41 -9.43 16.17
CA VAL A 11 -9.60 -8.77 15.62
C VAL A 11 -10.70 -9.77 15.25
N ILE A 12 -10.32 -10.97 14.79
CA ILE A 12 -11.29 -12.04 14.47
C ILE A 12 -11.96 -12.58 15.74
N HIS A 13 -11.22 -12.69 16.84
CA HIS A 13 -11.72 -13.25 18.10
C HIS A 13 -12.49 -12.27 18.99
N GLU A 14 -12.19 -10.96 18.93
CA GLU A 14 -12.83 -9.96 19.79
C GLU A 14 -14.13 -9.38 19.21
N ILE A 15 -14.40 -9.57 17.92
CA ILE A 15 -15.59 -9.00 17.27
C ILE A 15 -16.70 -10.07 17.16
N ASP A 16 -17.68 -9.96 18.05
CA ASP A 16 -18.91 -10.76 18.02
C ASP A 16 -19.82 -10.39 16.85
N ASP A 17 -20.67 -11.34 16.43
CA ASP A 17 -21.60 -11.17 15.31
C ASP A 17 -22.73 -10.16 15.60
N ALA A 18 -22.83 -9.67 16.84
CA ALA A 18 -23.73 -8.59 17.26
C ALA A 18 -23.09 -7.18 17.17
N ALA A 19 -21.82 -7.08 16.77
CA ALA A 19 -21.11 -5.81 16.69
C ALA A 19 -21.65 -4.90 15.57
N ALA A 20 -21.45 -3.60 15.71
CA ALA A 20 -21.85 -2.62 14.70
C ALA A 20 -21.19 -2.91 13.35
N THR A 21 -21.90 -2.61 12.25
CA THR A 21 -21.43 -2.89 10.87
C THR A 21 -20.00 -2.43 10.56
N PRO A 22 -19.50 -1.27 11.05
CA PRO A 22 -18.09 -0.90 10.87
C PRO A 22 -17.08 -1.89 11.44
N LEU A 23 -17.38 -2.48 12.60
CA LEU A 23 -16.52 -3.46 13.27
C LEU A 23 -16.58 -4.79 12.53
N GLN A 24 -17.76 -5.21 12.09
CA GLN A 24 -17.91 -6.41 11.29
C GLN A 24 -17.20 -6.29 9.93
N ALA A 25 -17.25 -5.11 9.30
CA ALA A 25 -16.46 -4.84 8.10
C ALA A 25 -14.96 -4.98 8.38
N GLY A 26 -14.49 -4.49 9.54
CA GLY A 26 -13.13 -4.74 10.02
C GLY A 26 -12.81 -6.24 10.11
N LYS A 27 -13.63 -7.02 10.83
CA LYS A 27 -13.50 -8.48 10.93
C LYS A 27 -13.43 -9.15 9.56
N LEU A 28 -14.20 -8.67 8.60
CA LEU A 28 -14.21 -9.18 7.23
C LEU A 28 -12.88 -8.92 6.49
N LEU A 29 -12.29 -7.73 6.64
CA LEU A 29 -10.93 -7.46 6.17
C LEU A 29 -9.90 -8.38 6.84
N ALA A 30 -10.10 -8.68 8.13
CA ALA A 30 -9.20 -9.54 8.89
C ALA A 30 -9.22 -10.98 8.36
N LEU A 31 -10.41 -11.49 8.08
CA LEU A 31 -10.60 -12.81 7.48
C LEU A 31 -10.00 -12.88 6.08
N TYR A 32 -10.17 -11.83 5.27
CA TYR A 32 -9.59 -11.72 3.93
C TYR A 32 -8.05 -11.79 3.95
N LEU A 33 -7.40 -11.07 4.88
CA LEU A 33 -5.95 -11.05 5.00
C LEU A 33 -5.37 -12.32 5.65
N SER A 34 -6.11 -12.99 6.52
CA SER A 34 -5.62 -14.15 7.27
C SER A 34 -5.73 -15.48 6.52
N SER A 35 -6.68 -15.63 5.61
CA SER A 35 -7.03 -16.93 5.05
C SER A 35 -7.23 -16.87 3.53
N PRO A 36 -6.29 -17.40 2.73
CA PRO A 36 -6.42 -17.48 1.28
C PRO A 36 -7.66 -18.27 0.83
N GLU A 37 -8.05 -19.28 1.61
CA GLU A 37 -9.18 -20.16 1.32
C GLU A 37 -10.55 -19.48 1.47
N ASN A 38 -10.64 -18.43 2.30
CA ASN A 38 -11.90 -17.72 2.56
C ASN A 38 -12.07 -16.45 1.72
N LYS A 39 -11.15 -16.14 0.81
CA LYS A 39 -11.16 -14.92 0.00
C LYS A 39 -12.44 -14.78 -0.83
N GLU A 40 -12.81 -15.82 -1.58
CA GLU A 40 -13.99 -15.80 -2.45
C GLU A 40 -15.30 -15.68 -1.68
N SER A 41 -15.42 -16.39 -0.56
CA SER A 41 -16.58 -16.28 0.33
C SER A 41 -16.68 -14.87 0.92
N THR A 42 -15.55 -14.30 1.33
CA THR A 42 -15.47 -12.96 1.90
C THR A 42 -15.89 -11.89 0.89
N ILE A 43 -15.41 -11.99 -0.35
CA ILE A 43 -15.79 -11.07 -1.45
C ILE A 43 -17.28 -11.20 -1.78
N SER A 44 -17.82 -12.41 -1.77
CA SER A 44 -19.25 -12.64 -2.03
C SER A 44 -20.12 -11.99 -0.95
N SER A 45 -19.81 -12.21 0.33
CA SER A 45 -20.51 -11.57 1.45
C SER A 45 -20.37 -10.05 1.41
N LEU A 46 -19.19 -9.53 1.05
CA LEU A 46 -18.98 -8.09 0.87
C LEU A 46 -19.88 -7.52 -0.23
N LYS A 47 -19.99 -8.19 -1.38
CA LYS A 47 -20.88 -7.76 -2.48
C LYS A 47 -22.35 -7.75 -2.06
N GLU A 48 -22.78 -8.74 -1.27
CA GLU A 48 -24.14 -8.77 -0.70
C GLU A 48 -24.38 -7.56 0.22
N TRP A 49 -23.41 -7.22 1.08
CA TRP A 49 -23.54 -6.09 2.00
C TRP A 49 -23.52 -4.74 1.29
N LEU A 50 -22.80 -4.64 0.17
CA LEU A 50 -22.78 -3.46 -0.68
C LEU A 50 -24.05 -3.31 -1.53
N ALA A 51 -24.79 -4.41 -1.77
CA ALA A 51 -26.08 -4.37 -2.44
C ALA A 51 -27.20 -3.86 -1.51
N ASP A 52 -27.04 -4.00 -0.19
CA ASP A 52 -28.00 -3.48 0.78
C ASP A 52 -27.87 -1.95 0.95
N SER A 53 -28.86 -1.22 0.41
CA SER A 53 -28.92 0.25 0.47
C SER A 53 -28.88 0.85 1.89
N ALA A 54 -29.29 0.09 2.92
CA ALA A 54 -29.27 0.56 4.30
C ALA A 54 -27.85 0.61 4.89
N ILE A 55 -26.98 -0.30 4.43
CA ILE A 55 -25.63 -0.51 4.97
C ILE A 55 -24.57 0.08 4.03
N ALA A 56 -24.86 0.10 2.73
CA ALA A 56 -23.97 0.58 1.68
C ALA A 56 -23.60 2.07 1.80
N ASN A 57 -24.26 2.86 2.64
CA ASN A 57 -23.89 4.25 2.90
C ASN A 57 -22.83 4.45 3.98
N ASN A 58 -22.39 3.37 4.63
CA ASN A 58 -21.38 3.45 5.67
C ASN A 58 -19.98 3.67 5.06
N ALA A 59 -19.33 4.79 5.40
CA ALA A 59 -18.02 5.15 4.88
C ALA A 59 -16.93 4.10 5.20
N ILE A 60 -16.99 3.47 6.38
CA ILE A 60 -16.01 2.47 6.81
C ILE A 60 -16.18 1.17 6.01
N LEU A 61 -17.42 0.75 5.75
CA LEU A 61 -17.68 -0.41 4.88
C LEU A 61 -17.18 -0.16 3.46
N ARG A 62 -17.44 1.03 2.90
CA ARG A 62 -16.94 1.42 1.57
C ARG A 62 -15.43 1.45 1.51
N LEU A 63 -14.77 1.93 2.56
CA LEU A 63 -13.31 1.98 2.65
C LEU A 63 -12.73 0.57 2.63
N ILE A 64 -13.28 -0.33 3.45
CA ILE A 64 -12.84 -1.72 3.53
C ILE A 64 -13.11 -2.45 2.22
N ALA A 65 -14.27 -2.22 1.61
CA ALA A 65 -14.59 -2.75 0.30
C ALA A 65 -13.58 -2.31 -0.75
N GLY A 66 -13.25 -1.01 -0.78
CA GLY A 66 -12.24 -0.46 -1.70
C GLY A 66 -10.86 -1.07 -1.48
N ILE A 67 -10.45 -1.31 -0.23
CA ILE A 67 -9.16 -1.98 0.08
C ILE A 67 -9.16 -3.42 -0.45
N ILE A 68 -10.23 -4.18 -0.21
CA ILE A 68 -10.34 -5.58 -0.66
C ILE A 68 -10.32 -5.64 -2.20
N PHE A 69 -11.14 -4.84 -2.88
CA PHE A 69 -11.14 -4.79 -4.34
C PHE A 69 -9.81 -4.29 -4.93
N MET A 70 -9.11 -3.39 -4.25
CA MET A 70 -7.77 -2.97 -4.65
C MET A 70 -6.75 -4.12 -4.55
N HIS A 71 -6.87 -4.99 -3.53
CA HIS A 71 -6.02 -6.19 -3.40
C HIS A 71 -6.33 -7.25 -4.46
N GLU A 72 -7.58 -7.36 -4.90
CA GLU A 72 -8.00 -8.24 -6.00
C GLU A 72 -7.73 -7.65 -7.40
N GLU A 73 -7.10 -6.47 -7.47
CA GLU A 73 -6.82 -5.74 -8.71
C GLU A 73 -8.08 -5.32 -9.51
N ASP A 74 -9.28 -5.41 -8.91
CA ASP A 74 -10.53 -4.93 -9.49
C ASP A 74 -10.76 -3.45 -9.15
N TYR A 75 -9.98 -2.59 -9.80
CA TYR A 75 -10.01 -1.14 -9.57
C TYR A 75 -11.34 -0.49 -9.98
N ASN A 76 -12.07 -1.08 -10.93
CA ASN A 76 -13.33 -0.52 -11.42
C ASN A 76 -14.44 -0.69 -10.38
N GLU A 77 -14.57 -1.89 -9.79
CA GLU A 77 -15.52 -2.11 -8.69
C GLU A 77 -15.14 -1.30 -7.46
N ALA A 78 -13.84 -1.18 -7.14
CA ALA A 78 -13.38 -0.33 -6.04
C ALA A 78 -13.89 1.12 -6.21
N LEU A 79 -13.64 1.74 -7.36
CA LEU A 79 -14.01 3.14 -7.63
C LEU A 79 -15.53 3.38 -7.66
N LYS A 80 -16.34 2.38 -8.04
CA LYS A 80 -17.81 2.50 -7.99
C LYS A 80 -18.30 2.76 -6.57
N HIS A 81 -17.68 2.14 -5.58
CA HIS A 81 -18.09 2.23 -4.19
C HIS A 81 -17.40 3.39 -3.44
N THR A 82 -16.17 3.74 -3.80
CA THR A 82 -15.38 4.74 -3.08
C THR A 82 -15.55 6.17 -3.60
N ASN A 83 -16.03 6.37 -4.84
CA ASN A 83 -16.21 7.71 -5.43
C ASN A 83 -17.51 8.41 -5.01
N ALA A 84 -18.48 7.69 -4.42
CA ALA A 84 -19.76 8.25 -4.00
C ALA A 84 -19.66 8.90 -2.60
N GLY A 85 -19.63 10.24 -2.54
CA GLY A 85 -19.79 11.02 -1.30
C GLY A 85 -18.80 10.64 -0.19
N GLY A 86 -17.51 10.82 -0.46
CA GLY A 86 -16.43 10.25 0.36
C GLY A 86 -15.99 11.10 1.54
N THR A 87 -15.49 10.43 2.58
CA THR A 87 -14.65 11.03 3.63
C THR A 87 -13.22 11.21 3.10
N MET A 88 -12.36 11.88 3.89
CA MET A 88 -10.97 12.12 3.51
C MET A 88 -10.21 10.82 3.19
N GLU A 89 -10.48 9.74 3.92
CA GLU A 89 -9.88 8.41 3.72
C GLU A 89 -10.30 7.79 2.38
N LEU A 90 -11.56 7.95 1.97
CA LEU A 90 -12.07 7.45 0.70
C LEU A 90 -11.42 8.19 -0.48
N HIS A 91 -11.24 9.51 -0.34
CA HIS A 91 -10.52 10.29 -1.35
C HIS A 91 -9.04 9.89 -1.44
N ALA A 92 -8.37 9.68 -0.31
CA ALA A 92 -6.98 9.21 -0.28
C ALA A 92 -6.84 7.82 -0.93
N LEU A 93 -7.78 6.89 -0.65
CA LEU A 93 -7.82 5.58 -1.29
C LEU A 93 -8.06 5.69 -2.80
N ASN A 94 -8.93 6.59 -3.25
CA ASN A 94 -9.15 6.84 -4.68
C ASN A 94 -7.87 7.30 -5.38
N VAL A 95 -7.11 8.21 -4.76
CA VAL A 95 -5.79 8.62 -5.28
C VAL A 95 -4.88 7.40 -5.44
N GLN A 96 -4.80 6.54 -4.43
CA GLN A 96 -3.99 5.32 -4.48
C GLN A 96 -4.44 4.38 -5.62
N ILE A 97 -5.75 4.17 -5.79
CA ILE A 97 -6.30 3.33 -6.87
C ILE A 97 -5.97 3.93 -8.24
N PHE A 98 -6.16 5.24 -8.45
CA PHE A 98 -5.84 5.88 -9.73
C PHE A 98 -4.35 5.80 -10.07
N LEU A 99 -3.47 5.91 -9.07
CA LEU A 99 -2.03 5.71 -9.25
C LEU A 99 -1.70 4.26 -9.63
N LYS A 100 -2.36 3.26 -9.01
CA LYS A 100 -2.23 1.84 -9.38
C LYS A 100 -2.73 1.54 -10.78
N MET A 101 -3.76 2.24 -11.25
CA MET A 101 -4.25 2.18 -12.64
C MET A 101 -3.34 2.91 -13.64
N HIS A 102 -2.21 3.48 -13.21
CA HIS A 102 -1.32 4.31 -14.03
C HIS A 102 -2.03 5.55 -14.64
N ARG A 103 -3.05 6.08 -13.95
CA ARG A 103 -3.83 7.26 -14.35
C ARG A 103 -3.56 8.43 -13.40
N SER A 104 -2.39 9.04 -13.53
CA SER A 104 -1.99 10.20 -12.73
C SER A 104 -2.89 11.42 -12.95
N ASP A 105 -3.52 11.53 -14.11
CA ASP A 105 -4.48 12.60 -14.46
C ASP A 105 -5.74 12.59 -13.58
N TYR A 106 -6.28 11.39 -13.28
CA TYR A 106 -7.41 11.26 -12.37
C TYR A 106 -6.99 11.36 -10.90
N ALA A 107 -5.80 10.86 -10.55
CA ALA A 107 -5.24 11.02 -9.22
C ALA A 107 -5.07 12.50 -8.84
N GLU A 108 -4.58 13.33 -9.76
CA GLU A 108 -4.43 14.77 -9.57
C GLU A 108 -5.79 15.46 -9.34
N LYS A 109 -6.83 15.08 -10.11
CA LYS A 109 -8.19 15.62 -9.92
C LYS A 109 -8.74 15.30 -8.54
N GLN A 110 -8.57 14.06 -8.07
CA GLN A 110 -8.98 13.68 -6.72
C GLN A 110 -8.19 14.43 -5.65
N LEU A 111 -6.87 14.58 -5.84
CA LEU A 111 -6.04 15.32 -4.90
C LEU A 111 -6.47 16.79 -4.77
N ARG A 112 -6.86 17.45 -5.87
CA ARG A 112 -7.39 18.82 -5.81
C ARG A 112 -8.67 18.91 -4.98
N ILE A 113 -9.54 17.90 -5.03
CA ILE A 113 -10.72 17.84 -4.16
C ILE A 113 -10.27 17.72 -2.70
N MET A 114 -9.27 16.88 -2.41
CA MET A 114 -8.74 16.75 -1.06
C MET A 114 -8.16 18.08 -0.52
N GLN A 115 -7.39 18.79 -1.35
CA GLN A 115 -6.82 20.10 -1.02
C GLN A 115 -7.88 21.17 -0.79
N GLN A 116 -9.01 21.12 -1.52
CA GLN A 116 -10.15 22.03 -1.31
C GLN A 116 -10.87 21.77 0.02
N ILE A 117 -10.88 20.53 0.50
CA ILE A 117 -11.47 20.18 1.79
C ILE A 117 -10.53 20.63 2.92
N ASP A 118 -9.29 20.15 2.88
CA ASP A 118 -8.24 20.49 3.86
C ASP A 118 -6.86 20.19 3.26
N GLU A 119 -6.12 21.25 2.94
CA GLU A 119 -4.78 21.17 2.37
C GLU A 119 -3.72 20.70 3.39
N ASP A 120 -3.87 21.08 4.66
CA ASP A 120 -2.92 20.76 5.73
C ASP A 120 -3.17 19.39 6.37
N HIS A 121 -4.28 18.73 5.99
CA HIS A 121 -4.59 17.39 6.45
C HIS A 121 -3.48 16.40 6.11
N THR A 122 -3.11 15.56 7.08
CA THR A 122 -2.02 14.57 6.91
C THR A 122 -2.25 13.63 5.73
N LEU A 123 -3.49 13.17 5.52
CA LEU A 123 -3.86 12.36 4.35
C LEU A 123 -3.70 13.11 3.02
N THR A 124 -4.02 14.41 2.97
CA THR A 124 -3.83 15.23 1.76
C THR A 124 -2.35 15.38 1.44
N GLN A 125 -1.52 15.65 2.46
CA GLN A 125 -0.07 15.73 2.31
C GLN A 125 0.52 14.38 1.87
N LEU A 126 0.09 13.27 2.47
CA LEU A 126 0.53 11.92 2.07
C LEU A 126 0.12 11.57 0.63
N ALA A 127 -1.12 11.87 0.24
CA ALA A 127 -1.61 11.67 -1.12
C ALA A 127 -0.85 12.54 -2.14
N THR A 128 -0.46 13.75 -1.74
CA THR A 128 0.42 14.63 -2.54
C THR A 128 1.79 13.99 -2.74
N ALA A 129 2.40 13.44 -1.68
CA ALA A 129 3.68 12.74 -1.78
C ALA A 129 3.62 11.52 -2.72
N TRP A 130 2.55 10.72 -2.65
CA TRP A 130 2.36 9.59 -3.57
C TRP A 130 2.22 10.02 -5.03
N LEU A 131 1.43 11.06 -5.30
CA LEU A 131 1.29 11.59 -6.65
C LEU A 131 2.63 12.13 -7.18
N ASN A 132 3.35 12.89 -6.36
CA ASN A 132 4.64 13.46 -6.71
C ASN A 132 5.69 12.37 -7.00
N LEU A 133 5.70 11.29 -6.22
CA LEU A 133 6.54 10.11 -6.49
C LEU A 133 6.18 9.44 -7.82
N ALA A 134 4.89 9.33 -8.14
CA ALA A 134 4.44 8.71 -9.39
C ALA A 134 4.72 9.57 -10.63
N VAL A 135 4.65 10.90 -10.52
CA VAL A 135 4.98 11.85 -11.60
C VAL A 135 6.49 11.89 -11.84
N GLY A 136 7.29 11.87 -10.77
CA GLY A 136 8.74 11.90 -10.85
C GLY A 136 9.32 13.28 -11.20
N GLY A 137 10.58 13.31 -11.61
CA GLY A 137 11.29 14.54 -11.98
C GLY A 137 11.50 15.49 -10.80
N SER A 138 11.26 16.79 -11.00
CA SER A 138 11.43 17.80 -9.93
C SER A 138 10.47 17.61 -8.75
N LYS A 139 9.35 16.88 -8.95
CA LYS A 139 8.36 16.61 -7.91
C LYS A 139 8.84 15.65 -6.83
N ILE A 140 9.89 14.86 -7.08
CA ILE A 140 10.47 13.96 -6.09
C ILE A 140 11.02 14.75 -4.88
N GLN A 141 11.58 15.94 -5.12
CA GLN A 141 12.05 16.81 -4.03
C GLN A 141 10.90 17.28 -3.14
N GLU A 142 9.76 17.64 -3.74
CA GLU A 142 8.56 18.01 -2.99
C GLU A 142 8.05 16.83 -2.15
N ALA A 143 8.02 15.62 -2.70
CA ALA A 143 7.65 14.41 -1.94
C ALA A 143 8.61 14.15 -0.77
N TYR A 144 9.92 14.33 -0.96
CA TYR A 144 10.92 14.18 0.09
C TYR A 144 10.67 15.15 1.25
N LEU A 145 10.40 16.42 0.95
CA LEU A 145 10.13 17.44 1.97
C LEU A 145 8.87 17.09 2.78
N ILE A 146 7.81 16.58 2.15
CA ILE A 146 6.61 16.14 2.86
C ILE A 146 6.94 15.01 3.85
N PHE A 147 7.70 14.00 3.42
CA PHE A 147 8.11 12.92 4.33
C PHE A 147 9.10 13.38 5.41
N GLN A 148 9.95 14.36 5.11
CA GLN A 148 10.83 15.00 6.09
C GLN A 148 10.00 15.70 7.17
N ASP A 149 8.99 16.50 6.79
CA ASP A 149 8.08 17.18 7.70
C ASP A 149 7.32 16.18 8.58
N PHE A 150 6.85 15.07 8.01
CA PHE A 150 6.23 14.00 8.80
C PHE A 150 7.19 13.37 9.80
N SER A 151 8.46 13.25 9.42
CA SER A 151 9.50 12.69 10.30
C SER A 151 9.86 13.59 11.48
N GLU A 152 9.61 14.90 11.36
CA GLU A 152 9.80 15.88 12.43
C GLU A 152 8.56 16.03 13.32
N LYS A 153 7.36 15.92 12.73
CA LYS A 153 6.08 16.07 13.44
C LYS A 153 5.61 14.79 14.14
N TYR A 154 5.95 13.62 13.61
CA TYR A 154 5.50 12.32 14.08
C TYR A 154 6.67 11.39 14.38
N PRO A 155 6.47 10.34 15.20
CA PRO A 155 7.47 9.30 15.38
C PRO A 155 7.91 8.72 14.02
N MET A 156 9.21 8.52 13.85
CA MET A 156 9.79 7.88 12.66
C MET A 156 9.28 6.44 12.52
N THR A 157 8.16 6.26 11.81
CA THR A 157 7.60 4.95 11.47
C THR A 157 8.33 4.34 10.27
N GLY A 158 8.22 3.02 10.10
CA GLY A 158 8.76 2.33 8.92
C GLY A 158 8.24 2.94 7.61
N LEU A 159 6.97 3.34 7.56
CA LEU A 159 6.37 4.00 6.39
C LEU A 159 7.11 5.30 6.01
N ILE A 160 7.37 6.18 6.99
CA ILE A 160 8.04 7.46 6.75
C ILE A 160 9.48 7.23 6.30
N LEU A 161 10.21 6.33 6.97
CA LEU A 161 11.60 6.00 6.61
C LEU A 161 11.69 5.42 5.19
N ASN A 162 10.79 4.50 4.84
CA ASN A 162 10.70 3.96 3.48
C ASN A 162 10.33 5.03 2.45
N GLY A 163 9.38 5.91 2.75
CA GLY A 163 9.01 7.03 1.88
C GLY A 163 10.20 7.95 1.58
N LYS A 164 10.95 8.34 2.61
CA LYS A 164 12.18 9.15 2.46
C LYS A 164 13.23 8.41 1.64
N ALA A 165 13.48 7.14 1.96
CA ALA A 165 14.47 6.34 1.25
C ALA A 165 14.14 6.20 -0.24
N VAL A 166 12.87 5.95 -0.58
CA VAL A 166 12.40 5.87 -1.98
C VAL A 166 12.63 7.20 -2.69
N CYS A 167 12.32 8.34 -2.06
CA CYS A 167 12.63 9.65 -2.62
C CYS A 167 14.15 9.82 -2.87
N CYS A 168 15.02 9.48 -1.91
CA CYS A 168 16.47 9.53 -2.07
C CYS A 168 16.97 8.64 -3.23
N MET A 169 16.44 7.42 -3.34
CA MET A 169 16.75 6.49 -4.44
C MET A 169 16.35 7.10 -5.80
N HIS A 170 15.19 7.74 -5.89
CA HIS A 170 14.74 8.41 -7.10
C HIS A 170 15.59 9.64 -7.47
N MET A 171 16.24 10.28 -6.50
CA MET A 171 17.22 11.36 -6.74
C MET A 171 18.63 10.85 -7.09
N GLY A 172 18.88 9.53 -6.98
CA GLY A 172 20.19 8.92 -7.16
C GLY A 172 21.06 8.89 -5.91
N ASN A 173 20.55 9.33 -4.76
CA ASN A 173 21.27 9.35 -3.48
C ASN A 173 21.12 8.01 -2.76
N PHE A 174 21.74 6.95 -3.28
CA PHE A 174 21.59 5.60 -2.73
C PHE A 174 22.26 5.42 -1.36
N ASP A 175 23.37 6.11 -1.06
CA ASP A 175 24.05 6.01 0.24
C ASP A 175 23.19 6.52 1.40
N GLU A 176 22.47 7.62 1.18
CA GLU A 176 21.52 8.17 2.16
C GLU A 176 20.31 7.24 2.31
N ALA A 177 19.79 6.73 1.19
CA ALA A 177 18.69 5.77 1.21
C ALA A 177 19.04 4.49 1.99
N GLU A 178 20.25 3.94 1.84
CA GLU A 178 20.70 2.77 2.59
C GLU A 178 20.67 3.04 4.09
N THR A 179 21.13 4.22 4.52
CA THR A 179 21.14 4.60 5.94
C THR A 179 19.72 4.63 6.52
N LEU A 180 18.78 5.26 5.81
CA LEU A 180 17.37 5.33 6.21
C LEU A 180 16.70 3.95 6.25
N LEU A 181 17.01 3.08 5.27
CA LEU A 181 16.46 1.73 5.21
C LEU A 181 17.02 0.80 6.28
N LEU A 182 18.29 0.95 6.65
CA LEU A 182 18.88 0.22 7.79
C LEU A 182 18.25 0.66 9.11
N GLU A 183 17.91 1.95 9.26
CA GLU A 183 17.14 2.41 10.42
C GLU A 183 15.74 1.77 10.45
N ALA A 184 15.05 1.72 9.30
CA ALA A 184 13.74 1.06 9.19
C ALA A 184 13.84 -0.43 9.55
N LEU A 185 14.88 -1.11 9.06
CA LEU A 185 15.11 -2.54 9.31
C LEU A 185 15.38 -2.83 10.80
N ASN A 186 16.05 -1.91 11.51
CA ASN A 186 16.28 -2.05 12.94
C ASN A 186 14.98 -1.90 13.75
N LYS A 187 13.98 -1.18 13.22
CA LYS A 187 12.66 -1.02 13.85
C LYS A 187 11.77 -2.23 13.57
N ASP A 188 11.71 -2.66 12.31
CA ASP A 188 11.00 -3.88 11.92
C ASP A 188 11.80 -4.65 10.86
N ALA A 189 12.39 -5.76 11.30
CA ALA A 189 13.20 -6.59 10.42
C ALA A 189 12.38 -7.41 9.41
N LYS A 190 11.04 -7.48 9.57
CA LYS A 190 10.15 -8.28 8.71
C LYS A 190 9.34 -7.44 7.74
N ASP A 191 9.43 -6.12 7.82
CA ASP A 191 8.71 -5.20 6.95
C ASP A 191 9.04 -5.47 5.46
N PRO A 192 8.05 -5.86 4.63
CA PRO A 192 8.30 -6.28 3.26
C PRO A 192 8.80 -5.12 2.38
N GLU A 193 8.31 -3.91 2.61
CA GLU A 193 8.69 -2.68 1.89
C GLU A 193 10.15 -2.32 2.16
N THR A 194 10.58 -2.36 3.43
CA THR A 194 11.99 -2.13 3.80
C THR A 194 12.92 -3.13 3.13
N LEU A 195 12.58 -4.43 3.20
CA LEU A 195 13.39 -5.47 2.57
C LEU A 195 13.45 -5.31 1.05
N ALA A 196 12.33 -4.99 0.40
CA ALA A 196 12.28 -4.76 -1.04
C ALA A 196 13.12 -3.54 -1.46
N ASN A 197 13.01 -2.44 -0.74
CA ASN A 197 13.81 -1.23 -1.00
C ASN A 197 15.30 -1.48 -0.75
N LEU A 198 15.68 -2.25 0.28
CA LEU A 198 17.06 -2.65 0.54
C LEU A 198 17.65 -3.51 -0.58
N VAL A 199 16.87 -4.40 -1.18
CA VAL A 199 17.31 -5.19 -2.34
C VAL A 199 17.69 -4.25 -3.49
N VAL A 200 16.80 -3.31 -3.84
CA VAL A 200 17.02 -2.38 -4.96
C VAL A 200 18.19 -1.42 -4.66
N CYS A 201 18.27 -0.89 -3.44
CA CYS A 201 19.34 0.01 -3.02
C CYS A 201 20.71 -0.69 -3.03
N SER A 202 20.80 -1.90 -2.46
CA SER A 202 22.03 -2.69 -2.43
C SER A 202 22.56 -3.00 -3.83
N LEU A 203 21.68 -3.29 -4.78
CA LEU A 203 22.05 -3.54 -6.18
C LEU A 203 22.68 -2.30 -6.84
N HIS A 204 22.17 -1.09 -6.56
CA HIS A 204 22.72 0.16 -7.11
C HIS A 204 24.07 0.53 -6.50
N ILE A 205 24.30 0.18 -5.24
CA ILE A 205 25.60 0.39 -4.55
C ILE A 205 26.62 -0.69 -4.92
N GLY A 206 26.21 -1.76 -5.60
CA GLY A 206 27.07 -2.89 -5.97
C GLY A 206 27.33 -3.88 -4.82
N LYS A 207 26.48 -3.87 -3.78
CA LYS A 207 26.52 -4.79 -2.64
C LYS A 207 25.63 -6.02 -2.91
N SER A 208 25.89 -7.11 -2.19
CA SER A 208 25.06 -8.32 -2.28
C SER A 208 23.68 -8.09 -1.65
N SER A 209 22.63 -8.25 -2.45
CA SER A 209 21.24 -8.16 -2.02
C SER A 209 20.61 -9.50 -1.64
N SER A 210 21.36 -10.61 -1.80
CA SER A 210 20.83 -11.98 -1.67
C SER A 210 20.23 -12.27 -0.29
N ARG A 211 20.79 -11.67 0.77
CA ARG A 211 20.27 -11.82 2.14
C ARG A 211 18.85 -11.26 2.26
N TYR A 212 18.65 -10.02 1.84
CA TYR A 212 17.36 -9.34 1.93
C TYR A 212 16.33 -9.98 1.01
N LEU A 213 16.73 -10.39 -0.20
CA LEU A 213 15.85 -11.09 -1.13
C LEU A 213 15.40 -12.45 -0.57
N SER A 214 16.31 -13.22 0.04
CA SER A 214 15.97 -14.50 0.68
C SER A 214 15.01 -14.30 1.83
N GLN A 215 15.23 -13.27 2.65
CA GLN A 215 14.35 -12.94 3.75
C GLN A 215 12.95 -12.52 3.27
N LEU A 216 12.86 -11.72 2.21
CA LEU A 216 11.58 -11.32 1.60
C LEU A 216 10.82 -12.52 1.02
N LYS A 217 11.51 -13.43 0.32
CA LYS A 217 10.91 -14.67 -0.21
C LYS A 217 10.33 -15.55 0.91
N LEU A 218 10.97 -15.58 2.08
CA LEU A 218 10.51 -16.36 3.23
C LEU A 218 9.37 -15.69 4.00
N SER A 219 9.41 -14.37 4.17
CA SER A 219 8.41 -13.66 4.97
C SER A 219 7.14 -13.31 4.18
N HIS A 220 7.29 -12.88 2.92
CA HIS A 220 6.21 -12.36 2.08
C HIS A 220 6.37 -12.86 0.63
N PRO A 221 6.05 -14.13 0.35
CA PRO A 221 6.18 -14.71 -0.99
C PRO A 221 5.26 -14.01 -2.01
N ASP A 222 4.16 -13.41 -1.56
CA ASP A 222 3.20 -12.72 -2.41
C ASP A 222 3.61 -11.29 -2.82
N HIS A 223 4.72 -10.78 -2.28
CA HIS A 223 5.16 -9.42 -2.55
C HIS A 223 5.49 -9.20 -4.04
N VAL A 224 5.15 -8.02 -4.57
CA VAL A 224 5.26 -7.67 -6.00
C VAL A 224 6.66 -7.92 -6.54
N LEU A 225 7.71 -7.60 -5.77
CA LEU A 225 9.10 -7.83 -6.15
C LEU A 225 9.40 -9.33 -6.36
N VAL A 226 8.90 -10.19 -5.49
CA VAL A 226 9.14 -11.64 -5.55
C VAL A 226 8.43 -12.24 -6.76
N LYS A 227 7.15 -11.87 -6.98
CA LYS A 227 6.38 -12.30 -8.16
C LYS A 227 7.04 -11.86 -9.46
N ARG A 228 7.50 -10.60 -9.52
CA ARG A 228 8.22 -10.07 -10.70
C ARG A 228 9.55 -10.78 -10.93
N ALA A 229 10.32 -11.06 -9.87
CA ALA A 229 11.58 -11.80 -9.98
C ALA A 229 11.34 -13.23 -10.50
N SER A 230 10.40 -13.96 -9.92
CA SER A 230 10.05 -15.32 -10.37
C SER A 230 9.56 -15.33 -11.81
N SER A 231 8.68 -14.39 -12.18
CA SER A 231 8.19 -14.28 -13.57
C SER A 231 9.32 -13.94 -14.54
N ALA A 232 10.27 -13.08 -14.15
CA ALA A 232 11.44 -12.76 -14.96
C ALA A 232 12.37 -13.97 -15.12
N GLU A 233 12.60 -14.74 -14.06
CA GLU A 233 13.35 -16.01 -14.09
C GLU A 233 12.69 -17.01 -15.07
N ASP A 234 11.37 -17.21 -14.99
CA ASP A 234 10.62 -18.11 -15.89
C ASP A 234 10.63 -17.65 -17.35
N ASN A 235 10.54 -16.33 -17.59
CA ASN A 235 10.64 -15.75 -18.93
C ASN A 235 12.05 -15.94 -19.51
N PHE A 236 13.08 -15.77 -18.67
CA PHE A 236 14.47 -15.96 -19.08
C PHE A 236 14.75 -17.42 -19.44
N GLU A 237 14.32 -18.37 -18.61
CA GLU A 237 14.47 -19.81 -18.89
C GLU A 237 13.77 -20.21 -20.19
N ARG A 238 12.54 -19.72 -20.41
CA ARG A 238 11.83 -19.92 -21.69
C ARG A 238 12.58 -19.34 -22.88
N ALA A 239 13.20 -18.17 -22.72
CA ALA A 239 13.99 -17.55 -23.79
C ALA A 239 15.25 -18.39 -24.09
N VAL A 240 15.94 -18.88 -23.07
CA VAL A 240 17.11 -19.78 -23.24
C VAL A 240 16.70 -21.04 -24.00
N GLN A 241 15.59 -21.67 -23.63
CA GLN A 241 15.06 -22.85 -24.31
C GLN A 241 14.63 -22.60 -25.77
N SER A 242 14.25 -21.36 -26.11
CA SER A 242 13.90 -21.00 -27.49
C SER A 242 15.10 -20.74 -28.40
N VAL A 243 16.27 -20.49 -27.80
CA VAL A 243 17.53 -20.21 -28.50
C VAL A 243 18.43 -21.46 -28.59
N ALA A 244 18.21 -22.45 -27.72
CA ALA A 244 18.85 -23.77 -27.73
C ALA A 244 18.21 -24.70 -28.76
#